data_AF-A0A2S9EXC6-F1
#
_entry.id   AF-A0A2S9EXC6-F1
#
_cell.length_a   1.000
_cell.length_b   1.000
_cell.length_c   1.000
_cell.angle_alpha   90.00
_cell.angle_beta   90.00
_cell.angle_gamma   90.00
#
_symmetry.space_group_name_H-M   'P 1'
#
loop_
_entity.id
_entity.type
_entity.pdbx_description
1 polymer ?
#
loop_
_entity_poly.entity_id
_entity_poly.type
_entity_poly.pdbx_seq_one_letter_code
_entity_poly.pdbx_strand_id
1 'polypeptide(L)'
;MIKDSPNPPLDSTAFNASAHRAINHYLNPSEKPQPSAEDDNLFTVREGLDVETLLVNASEDLASVRALASHLAFEIGGNPRSVALGMCRMLEGIQLMVDKTLSLKDDPIHRSI
;
A
#
# COMPACT_ATOMS: atom_id res chain seq x y z
N MET A 1 -24.54 -33.86 58.83
CA MET A 1 -24.37 -32.39 58.86
C MET A 1 -24.17 -31.95 57.42
N ILE A 2 -25.24 -31.57 56.72
CA ILE A 2 -25.17 -31.10 55.32
C ILE A 2 -24.80 -29.62 55.37
N LYS A 3 -23.70 -29.27 54.70
CA LYS A 3 -23.23 -27.90 54.61
C LYS A 3 -24.02 -27.24 53.49
N ASP A 4 -25.16 -26.65 53.82
CA ASP A 4 -25.91 -25.81 52.88
C ASP A 4 -25.02 -24.61 52.53
N SER A 5 -24.38 -24.68 51.36
CA SER A 5 -23.73 -23.52 50.76
C SER A 5 -24.83 -22.49 50.50
N PRO A 6 -24.77 -21.27 51.05
CA PRO A 6 -25.79 -20.27 50.76
C PRO A 6 -25.75 -19.99 49.26
N ASN A 7 -26.89 -20.20 48.58
CA ASN A 7 -27.06 -19.77 47.21
C ASN A 7 -26.96 -18.23 47.22
N PRO A 8 -25.96 -17.62 46.53
CA PRO A 8 -25.78 -16.18 46.58
C PRO A 8 -27.04 -15.47 46.05
N PRO A 9 -27.34 -14.26 46.55
CA PRO A 9 -28.49 -13.50 46.10
C PRO A 9 -28.42 -13.30 44.59
N LEU A 10 -29.54 -13.55 43.90
CA LEU A 10 -29.64 -13.32 42.47
C LEU A 10 -29.62 -11.81 42.22
N ASP A 11 -28.42 -11.26 42.02
CA ASP A 11 -28.25 -9.85 41.68
C ASP A 11 -28.61 -9.66 40.20
N SER A 12 -29.89 -9.39 39.96
CA SER A 12 -30.47 -9.13 38.63
C SER A 12 -29.73 -8.02 37.88
N THR A 13 -29.06 -7.10 38.57
CA THR A 13 -28.29 -6.02 37.93
C THR A 13 -27.00 -6.54 37.31
N ALA A 14 -26.30 -7.44 38.02
CA ALA A 14 -25.11 -8.13 37.53
C ALA A 14 -25.45 -9.08 36.37
N PHE A 15 -26.60 -9.76 36.45
CA PHE A 15 -27.10 -10.60 35.35
C PHE A 15 -27.42 -9.77 34.11
N ASN A 16 -28.12 -8.66 34.28
CA ASN A 16 -28.48 -7.77 33.17
C ASN A 16 -27.23 -7.16 32.52
N ALA A 17 -26.25 -6.73 33.32
CA ALA A 17 -24.97 -6.24 32.82
C ALA A 17 -24.19 -7.31 32.02
N SER A 18 -24.20 -8.55 32.50
CA SER A 18 -23.55 -9.68 31.82
C SER A 18 -24.25 -10.04 30.51
N ALA A 19 -25.59 -10.02 30.49
CA ALA A 19 -26.39 -10.24 29.29
C ALA A 19 -26.15 -9.16 28.24
N HIS A 20 -26.16 -7.88 28.64
CA HIS A 20 -25.83 -6.76 27.74
C HIS A 20 -24.41 -6.87 27.19
N ARG A 21 -23.43 -7.29 28.01
CA ARG A 21 -22.04 -7.51 27.57
C ARG A 21 -21.95 -8.64 26.54
N ALA A 22 -22.65 -9.76 26.76
CA ALA A 22 -22.67 -10.88 25.83
C ALA A 22 -23.34 -10.51 24.51
N ILE A 23 -24.51 -9.87 24.55
CA ILE A 23 -25.23 -9.40 23.37
C ILE A 23 -24.35 -8.43 22.57
N ASN A 24 -23.72 -7.45 23.22
CA ASN A 24 -22.85 -6.52 22.53
C ASN A 24 -21.61 -7.22 21.94
N HIS A 25 -21.04 -8.21 22.62
CA HIS A 25 -19.90 -8.97 22.12
C HIS A 25 -20.21 -9.79 20.86
N TYR A 26 -21.42 -10.36 20.74
CA TYR A 26 -21.81 -11.20 19.60
C TYR A 26 -22.48 -10.43 18.47
N LEU A 27 -23.24 -9.37 18.78
CA LEU A 27 -23.99 -8.60 17.77
C LEU A 27 -23.22 -7.38 17.26
N ASN A 28 -22.31 -6.82 18.07
CA ASN A 28 -21.40 -5.75 17.67
C ASN A 28 -19.97 -6.24 17.94
N PRO A 29 -19.45 -7.19 17.15
CA PRO A 29 -18.02 -7.44 17.18
C PRO A 29 -17.36 -6.10 16.88
N SER A 30 -16.77 -5.45 17.90
CA SER A 30 -15.88 -4.32 17.64
C SER A 30 -14.97 -4.79 16.52
N GLU A 31 -14.88 -4.00 15.45
CA GLU A 31 -13.84 -4.16 14.44
C GLU A 31 -12.52 -4.10 15.21
N LYS A 32 -12.06 -5.27 15.70
CA LYS A 32 -10.68 -5.41 16.10
C LYS A 32 -9.95 -4.93 14.86
N PRO A 33 -9.02 -3.94 14.99
CA PRO A 33 -8.12 -3.65 13.89
C PRO A 33 -7.62 -5.02 13.46
N GLN A 34 -7.91 -5.41 12.21
CA GLN A 34 -7.29 -6.62 11.69
C GLN A 34 -5.81 -6.46 12.02
N PRO A 35 -5.15 -7.49 12.59
CA PRO A 35 -3.70 -7.43 12.68
C PRO A 35 -3.26 -7.07 11.27
N SER A 36 -2.70 -5.87 11.12
CA SER A 36 -2.23 -5.38 9.82
C SER A 36 -1.46 -6.56 9.28
N ALA A 37 -1.90 -7.11 8.15
CA ALA A 37 -1.12 -8.14 7.48
C ALA A 37 0.31 -7.61 7.52
N GLU A 38 1.22 -8.34 8.18
CA GLU A 38 2.61 -7.92 8.28
C GLU A 38 3.03 -7.76 6.82
N ASP A 39 3.09 -6.51 6.37
CA ASP A 39 3.38 -6.21 4.99
C ASP A 39 4.84 -6.64 4.84
N ASP A 40 5.07 -7.81 4.25
CA ASP A 40 6.40 -8.35 3.88
C ASP A 40 7.09 -7.47 2.80
N ASN A 41 6.66 -6.23 2.67
CA ASN A 41 7.16 -5.24 1.76
C ASN A 41 8.49 -4.69 2.30
N LEU A 42 9.58 -5.05 1.63
CA LEU A 42 10.90 -4.45 1.89
C LEU A 42 10.94 -2.93 1.66
N PHE A 43 10.02 -2.42 0.83
CA PHE A 43 9.92 -1.00 0.49
C PHE A 43 8.46 -0.55 0.57
N THR A 44 8.24 0.66 1.09
CA THR A 44 6.92 1.32 1.11
C THR A 44 7.05 2.77 0.64
N VAL A 45 5.97 3.29 0.06
CA VAL A 45 5.88 4.71 -0.30
C VAL A 45 5.58 5.50 0.97
N ARG A 46 6.37 6.54 1.24
CA ARG A 46 6.14 7.41 2.40
C ARG A 46 4.78 8.10 2.29
N GLU A 47 3.98 8.01 3.35
CA GLU A 47 2.70 8.72 3.45
C GLU A 47 2.88 10.24 3.33
N GLY A 48 1.88 10.92 2.76
CA GLY A 48 1.88 12.37 2.59
C GLY A 48 2.80 12.89 1.48
N LEU A 49 3.41 12.02 0.67
CA LEU A 49 4.09 12.42 -0.55
C LEU A 49 3.08 12.90 -1.61
N ASP A 50 3.43 13.99 -2.28
CA ASP A 50 2.63 14.49 -3.38
C ASP A 50 2.97 13.73 -4.69
N VAL A 51 2.03 13.74 -5.62
CA VAL A 51 2.12 12.98 -6.88
C VAL A 51 3.34 13.38 -7.74
N GLU A 52 3.78 14.64 -7.69
CA GLU A 52 4.94 15.09 -8.46
C GLU A 52 6.22 14.52 -7.90
N THR A 53 6.40 14.52 -6.58
CA THR A 53 7.55 13.86 -5.96
C THR A 53 7.61 12.38 -6.34
N LEU A 54 6.47 11.69 -6.36
CA LEU A 54 6.39 10.28 -6.78
C LEU A 54 6.76 10.11 -8.27
N LEU A 55 6.24 10.97 -9.14
CA LEU A 55 6.50 10.93 -10.57
C LEU A 55 7.95 11.31 -10.91
N VAL A 56 8.56 12.26 -10.21
CA VAL A 56 9.98 12.60 -10.35
C VAL A 56 10.85 11.42 -9.95
N ASN A 57 10.58 10.78 -8.81
CA ASN A 57 11.33 9.58 -8.42
C ASN A 57 11.19 8.47 -9.46
N ALA A 58 9.97 8.22 -9.94
CA ALA A 58 9.74 7.24 -11.00
C ALA A 58 10.48 7.58 -12.30
N SER A 59 10.56 8.86 -12.66
CA SER A 59 11.26 9.34 -13.86
C SER A 59 12.77 9.13 -13.75
N GLU A 60 13.35 9.35 -12.56
CA GLU A 60 14.76 9.07 -12.26
C GLU A 60 15.08 7.58 -12.28
N ASP A 61 14.20 6.73 -11.74
CA ASP A 61 14.33 5.27 -11.79
C ASP A 61 14.28 4.76 -13.24
N LEU A 62 13.34 5.25 -14.04
CA LEU A 62 13.23 4.90 -15.46
C LEU A 62 14.46 5.31 -16.27
N ALA A 63 14.99 6.51 -16.04
CA ALA A 63 16.24 6.97 -16.65
C ALA A 63 17.42 6.06 -16.27
N SER A 64 17.50 5.67 -14.99
CA SER A 64 18.53 4.76 -14.48
C SER A 64 18.45 3.37 -15.10
N VAL A 65 17.26 2.76 -15.14
CA VAL A 65 17.05 1.44 -15.76
C VAL A 65 17.36 1.49 -17.25
N ARG A 66 16.99 2.56 -17.95
CA ARG A 66 17.32 2.73 -19.38
C ARG A 66 18.82 2.78 -19.60
N ALA A 67 19.58 3.50 -18.76
CA ALA A 67 21.03 3.55 -18.84
C ALA A 67 21.65 2.15 -18.66
N LEU A 68 21.16 1.37 -17.69
CA LEU A 68 21.60 -0.01 -17.46
C LEU A 68 21.26 -0.94 -18.62
N ALA A 69 20.02 -0.90 -19.12
CA ALA A 69 19.58 -1.72 -20.24
C ALA A 69 20.35 -1.38 -21.53
N SER A 70 20.62 -0.09 -21.75
CA SER A 70 21.41 0.37 -22.90
C SER A 70 22.86 -0.11 -22.78
N HIS A 71 23.48 0.02 -21.61
CA HIS A 71 24.81 -0.50 -21.34
C HIS A 71 24.87 -2.01 -21.59
N LEU A 72 23.93 -2.77 -21.02
CA LEU A 72 23.83 -4.22 -21.23
C LEU A 72 23.70 -4.59 -22.71
N ALA A 73 22.93 -3.83 -23.50
CA ALA A 73 22.76 -4.08 -24.93
C ALA A 73 24.09 -3.98 -25.71
N PHE A 74 25.04 -3.17 -25.26
CA PHE A 74 26.39 -3.11 -25.85
C PHE A 74 27.27 -4.29 -25.44
N GLU A 75 27.12 -4.79 -24.21
CA GLU A 75 27.91 -5.90 -23.66
C GLU A 75 27.51 -7.27 -24.22
N ILE A 76 26.24 -7.47 -24.59
CA ILE A 76 25.74 -8.76 -25.11
C ILE A 76 25.52 -8.71 -26.62
N GLY A 77 25.56 -9.88 -27.28
CA GLY A 77 25.30 -10.03 -28.73
C GLY A 77 24.05 -10.85 -29.05
N GLY A 78 23.69 -10.92 -30.33
CA GLY A 78 22.61 -11.78 -30.84
C GLY A 78 21.20 -11.41 -30.34
N ASN A 79 20.33 -12.41 -30.21
CA ASN A 79 18.93 -12.21 -29.79
C ASN A 79 18.77 -11.48 -28.43
N PRO A 80 19.57 -11.78 -27.39
CA PRO A 80 19.51 -11.03 -26.12
C PRO A 80 19.74 -9.52 -26.27
N ARG A 81 20.62 -9.09 -27.18
CA ARG A 81 20.82 -7.65 -27.49
C ARG A 81 19.53 -7.02 -27.99
N SER A 82 18.83 -7.68 -28.92
CA SER A 82 17.57 -7.19 -29.46
C SER A 82 16.49 -7.04 -28.38
N VAL A 83 16.47 -7.97 -27.40
CA VAL A 83 15.58 -7.86 -26.23
C VAL A 83 15.92 -6.64 -25.37
N ALA A 84 17.20 -6.43 -25.06
CA ALA A 84 17.64 -5.25 -24.28
C ALA A 84 17.33 -3.93 -25.00
N LEU A 85 17.52 -3.86 -26.31
CA LEU A 85 17.13 -2.70 -27.12
C LEU A 85 15.60 -2.49 -27.15
N GLY A 86 14.83 -3.58 -27.19
CA GLY A 86 13.36 -3.53 -27.06
C GLY A 86 12.92 -2.94 -25.71
N MET A 87 13.58 -3.32 -24.62
CA MET A 87 13.35 -2.73 -23.30
C MET A 87 13.66 -1.23 -23.29
N CYS A 88 14.81 -0.81 -23.86
CA CYS A 88 15.17 0.60 -23.96
C CYS A 88 14.09 1.42 -24.70
N ARG A 89 13.55 0.87 -25.79
CA ARG A 89 12.47 1.50 -26.56
C ARG A 89 11.17 1.65 -25.76
N MET A 90 10.80 0.66 -24.95
CA MET A 90 9.64 0.75 -24.08
C MET A 90 9.84 1.78 -22.98
N LEU A 91 11.01 1.77 -22.34
CA LEU A 91 11.38 2.72 -21.28
C LEU A 91 11.36 4.17 -21.78
N GLU A 92 11.82 4.44 -23.00
CA GLU A 92 11.69 5.75 -23.65
C GLU A 92 10.23 6.22 -23.74
N GLY A 93 9.32 5.32 -24.15
CA GLY A 93 7.89 5.64 -24.24
C GLY A 93 7.27 5.95 -22.88
N ILE A 94 7.61 5.16 -21.85
CA ILE A 94 7.13 5.37 -20.49
C ILE A 94 7.67 6.69 -19.92
N GLN A 95 8.95 6.97 -20.12
CA GLN A 95 9.57 8.23 -19.69
C GLN A 95 8.83 9.45 -20.26
N LEU A 96 8.54 9.44 -21.57
CA LEU A 96 7.79 10.52 -22.21
C LEU A 96 6.40 10.71 -21.61
N MET A 97 5.71 9.63 -21.25
CA MET A 97 4.41 9.71 -20.58
C MET A 97 4.52 10.31 -19.17
N VAL A 98 5.54 9.91 -18.40
CA VAL A 98 5.80 10.46 -17.06
C VAL A 98 6.17 11.93 -17.12
N ASP A 99 7.12 12.30 -17.98
CA ASP A 99 7.57 13.69 -18.18
C ASP A 99 6.41 14.58 -18.62
N LYS A 100 5.55 14.07 -19.53
CA LYS A 100 4.34 14.80 -19.95
C LYS A 100 3.36 14.98 -18.79
N THR A 101 3.18 13.96 -17.95
CA THR A 101 2.29 14.02 -16.78
C THR A 101 2.79 15.03 -15.76
N LEU A 102 4.11 15.05 -15.48
CA LEU A 102 4.75 16.08 -14.65
C LEU A 102 4.51 17.48 -15.21
N SER A 103 4.78 17.67 -16.50
CA SER A 103 4.61 18.96 -17.18
C SER A 103 3.17 19.48 -17.13
N LEU A 104 2.17 18.60 -17.18
CA LEU A 104 0.75 18.98 -17.09
C LEU A 104 0.36 19.48 -15.69
N LYS A 105 1.02 18.98 -14.63
CA LYS A 105 0.78 19.45 -13.25
C LYS A 105 1.41 20.82 -12.99
N ASP A 106 2.51 21.11 -13.68
CA ASP A 106 3.21 22.39 -13.60
C ASP A 106 2.52 23.52 -14.38
N ASP A 107 1.57 23.17 -15.26
CA ASP A 107 0.82 24.12 -16.07
C ASP A 107 -0.25 24.85 -15.22
N PRO A 108 -0.23 26.20 -15.12
CA PRO A 108 -1.11 26.95 -14.24
C PRO A 108 -2.61 26.81 -14.54
N ILE A 109 -2.98 26.29 -15.72
CA ILE A 109 -4.38 26.10 -16.14
C ILE A 109 -5.04 24.92 -15.40
N HIS A 110 -4.27 23.96 -14.87
CA HIS A 110 -4.82 22.77 -14.18
C HIS A 110 -4.67 22.78 -12.66
N ARG A 111 -4.18 23.86 -12.04
CA ARG A 111 -4.06 23.98 -10.57
C ARG A 111 -5.37 24.30 -9.82
N SER A 112 -6.53 24.40 -10.48
CA SER A 112 -7.75 24.97 -9.88
C SER A 112 -9.05 24.19 -10.07
N ILE A 113 -9.04 22.84 -10.05
CA ILE A 113 -10.30 22.07 -9.96
C ILE A 113 -10.19 21.03 -8.86
#